data_AF-A0A1U4KV24-F1
#
_entry.id   AF-A0A1U4KV24-F1
#
_cell.length_a   1.000
_cell.length_b   1.000
_cell.length_c   1.000
_cell.angle_alpha   90.00
_cell.angle_beta   90.00
_cell.angle_gamma   90.00
#
_symmetry.space_group_name_H-M   'P 1'
#
loop_
_entity.id
_entity.type
_entity.pdbx_description
1 polymer ?
#
loop_
_entity_poly.entity_id
_entity_poly.type
_entity_poly.pdbx_seq_one_letter_code
_entity_poly.pdbx_strand_id
1 'polypeptide(L)'
;MTTLDHVLATPHIPVHPTTPMPFMPEVLFTIFLGIPVVIGVFFAIKHLITGRGPLLAFCLIGGGVACLFEPIVDTLGLCYIREGAVTTTFSSMGRDFPLFINFVYIWYVGGLAYLAYRIYSTGVTRKAVFQLYVIDVFINIWLESPGVLMGAYEYYGPQPLNFWGLPLWWVCVNPVMPMTAGALIYRLSPHLPGWRLAMVIAFIPMADGIANGATAWPVWTALNLNASLLVTHLAWLVTLGLALTSVWILSFVVARPDDEVFIKSKVGVLKAAIFGTGAQSAPPAMAGSHS
;
A
#
# COMPACT_ATOMS: atom_id res chain seq x y z
N MET A 1 -32.99 -7.87 -29.01
CA MET A 1 -31.60 -8.31 -28.72
C MET A 1 -31.58 -9.83 -28.77
N THR A 2 -30.72 -10.38 -29.61
CA THR A 2 -30.53 -11.82 -29.76
C THR A 2 -29.60 -12.35 -28.65
N THR A 3 -29.58 -13.67 -28.42
CA THR A 3 -28.63 -14.34 -27.52
C THR A 3 -27.17 -14.08 -27.89
N LEU A 4 -26.88 -13.78 -29.16
CA LEU A 4 -25.54 -13.41 -29.64
C LEU A 4 -25.14 -11.99 -29.19
N ASP A 5 -26.10 -11.06 -29.14
CA ASP A 5 -25.87 -9.68 -28.66
C ASP A 5 -25.51 -9.67 -27.17
N HIS A 6 -26.03 -10.60 -26.37
CA HIS A 6 -25.65 -10.75 -24.95
C HIS A 6 -24.25 -11.33 -24.75
N VAL A 7 -23.73 -12.12 -25.70
CA VAL A 7 -22.38 -12.71 -25.64
C VAL A 7 -21.32 -11.70 -26.12
N LEU A 8 -21.69 -10.78 -27.02
CA LEU A 8 -20.81 -9.73 -27.56
C LEU A 8 -20.95 -8.38 -26.85
N ALA A 9 -21.99 -8.18 -26.03
CA ALA A 9 -22.11 -6.99 -25.20
C ALA A 9 -20.95 -6.96 -24.20
N THR A 10 -20.15 -5.90 -24.25
CA THR A 10 -19.11 -5.68 -23.24
C THR A 10 -19.76 -5.61 -21.87
N PRO A 11 -19.38 -6.50 -20.92
CA PRO A 11 -19.95 -6.46 -19.59
C PRO A 11 -19.69 -5.09 -18.97
N HIS A 12 -20.75 -4.49 -18.42
CA HIS A 12 -20.62 -3.27 -17.65
C HIS A 12 -19.84 -3.56 -16.37
N ILE A 13 -19.18 -2.54 -15.82
CA ILE A 13 -18.60 -2.61 -14.48
C ILE A 13 -19.71 -3.06 -13.52
N PRO A 14 -19.48 -4.12 -12.71
CA PRO A 14 -20.48 -4.60 -11.77
C PRO A 14 -20.98 -3.47 -10.86
N VAL A 15 -22.30 -3.36 -10.73
CA VAL A 15 -22.93 -2.32 -9.92
C VAL A 15 -22.63 -2.60 -8.45
N HIS A 16 -22.12 -1.59 -7.75
CA HIS A 16 -21.85 -1.70 -6.32
C HIS A 16 -23.15 -1.60 -5.50
N PRO A 17 -23.18 -2.15 -4.28
CA PRO A 17 -24.29 -1.96 -3.34
C PRO A 17 -24.52 -0.48 -2.98
N THR A 18 -25.67 -0.13 -2.39
CA THR A 18 -26.01 1.25 -1.96
C THR A 18 -26.42 1.28 -0.48
N THR A 19 -25.76 0.47 0.33
CA THR A 19 -26.05 0.37 1.76
C THR A 19 -25.37 1.51 2.51
N PRO A 20 -26.05 2.13 3.49
CA PRO A 20 -25.50 3.28 4.22
C PRO A 20 -24.43 2.89 5.23
N MET A 21 -23.53 3.82 5.53
CA MET A 21 -22.46 3.68 6.51
C MET A 21 -23.03 3.56 7.93
N PRO A 22 -22.72 2.46 8.65
CA PRO A 22 -23.09 2.37 10.05
C PRO A 22 -22.20 3.29 10.91
N PHE A 23 -22.83 4.18 11.70
CA PHE A 23 -22.13 5.19 12.49
C PHE A 23 -21.07 4.63 13.45
N MET A 24 -21.38 3.55 14.17
CA MET A 24 -20.44 2.96 15.14
C MET A 24 -19.19 2.35 14.46
N PRO A 25 -19.33 1.49 13.44
CA PRO A 25 -18.21 1.06 12.59
C PRO A 25 -17.38 2.21 12.03
N GLU A 26 -18.01 3.26 11.48
CA GLU A 26 -17.30 4.44 10.97
C GLU A 26 -16.38 5.06 12.03
N VAL A 27 -16.94 5.39 13.20
CA VAL A 27 -16.20 6.05 14.29
C VAL A 27 -15.09 5.16 14.83
N LEU A 28 -15.39 3.90 15.14
CA LEU A 28 -14.40 2.98 15.71
C LEU A 28 -13.25 2.71 14.75
N PHE A 29 -13.55 2.51 13.46
CA PHE A 29 -12.53 2.27 12.46
C PHE A 29 -11.70 3.53 12.17
N THR A 30 -12.32 4.71 12.20
CA THR A 30 -11.62 6.01 12.11
C THR A 30 -10.65 6.20 13.25
N ILE A 31 -11.04 5.89 14.49
CA ILE A 31 -10.14 5.98 15.66
C ILE A 31 -9.00 4.97 15.52
N PHE A 32 -9.33 3.71 15.19
CA PHE A 32 -8.36 2.64 15.03
C PHE A 32 -7.26 2.99 14.03
N LEU A 33 -7.64 3.47 12.84
CA LEU A 33 -6.71 3.86 11.78
C LEU A 33 -6.10 5.25 11.99
N GLY A 34 -6.73 6.10 12.80
CA GLY A 34 -6.23 7.42 13.17
C GLY A 34 -5.06 7.38 14.16
N ILE A 35 -4.99 6.39 15.04
CA ILE A 35 -3.88 6.22 16.00
C ILE A 35 -2.50 6.22 15.31
N PRO A 36 -2.21 5.34 14.32
CA PRO A 36 -0.91 5.35 13.65
C PRO A 36 -0.64 6.65 12.89
N VAL A 37 -1.67 7.33 12.36
CA VAL A 37 -1.53 8.65 11.73
C VAL A 37 -1.08 9.70 12.74
N VAL A 38 -1.73 9.80 13.90
CA VAL A 38 -1.38 10.76 14.96
C VAL A 38 0.06 10.53 15.43
N ILE A 39 0.45 9.28 15.63
CA ILE A 39 1.83 8.91 15.99
C ILE A 39 2.80 9.33 14.89
N GLY A 40 2.48 9.04 13.62
CA GLY A 40 3.28 9.42 12.46
C GLY A 40 3.48 10.94 12.35
N VAL A 41 2.40 11.71 12.48
CA VAL A 41 2.42 13.18 12.45
C VAL A 41 3.24 13.75 13.60
N PHE A 42 3.09 13.19 14.81
CA PHE A 42 3.91 13.59 15.96
C PHE A 42 5.41 13.39 15.66
N PHE A 43 5.82 12.24 15.12
CA PHE A 43 7.20 12.00 14.74
C PHE A 43 7.67 12.87 13.56
N ALA A 44 6.79 13.16 12.60
CA ALA A 44 7.09 14.06 11.48
C ALA A 44 7.41 15.48 11.98
N ILE A 45 6.56 16.02 12.86
CA ILE A 45 6.78 17.32 13.51
C ILE A 45 8.07 17.29 14.33
N LYS A 46 8.28 16.25 15.14
CA LYS A 46 9.51 16.09 15.91
C LYS A 46 10.75 16.05 15.01
N HIS A 47 10.71 15.38 13.87
CA HIS A 47 11.82 15.33 12.92
C HIS A 47 12.13 16.69 12.29
N LEU A 48 11.10 17.50 12.01
CA LEU A 48 11.27 18.86 11.52
C LEU A 48 11.93 19.75 12.59
N ILE A 49 11.44 19.71 13.83
CA ILE A 49 11.94 20.55 14.94
C ILE A 49 13.37 20.14 15.35
N THR A 50 13.69 18.84 15.33
CA THR A 50 15.02 18.32 15.71
C THR A 50 16.03 18.32 14.58
N GLY A 51 15.69 18.84 13.39
CA GLY A 51 16.61 18.92 12.25
C GLY A 51 16.91 17.58 11.56
N ARG A 52 16.11 16.53 11.81
CA ARG A 52 16.24 15.21 11.14
C ARG A 52 15.72 15.22 9.69
N GLY A 53 15.03 16.29 9.29
CA GLY A 53 14.58 16.54 7.92
C GLY A 53 13.09 16.21 7.68
N PRO A 54 12.56 16.65 6.52
CA PRO A 54 11.12 16.62 6.23
C PRO A 54 10.61 15.31 5.63
N LEU A 55 11.47 14.31 5.40
CA LEU A 55 11.15 13.13 4.60
C LEU A 55 9.89 12.38 5.10
N LEU A 56 9.77 12.16 6.41
CA LEU A 56 8.58 11.50 6.97
C LEU A 56 7.31 12.31 6.71
N ALA A 57 7.36 13.64 6.83
CA ALA A 57 6.21 14.50 6.52
C ALA A 57 5.79 14.37 5.06
N PHE A 58 6.77 14.36 4.13
CA PHE A 58 6.49 14.17 2.71
C PHE A 58 5.91 12.79 2.40
N CYS A 59 6.36 11.73 3.06
CA CYS A 59 5.77 10.40 2.93
C CYS A 59 4.31 10.39 3.41
N LEU A 60 3.99 10.98 4.56
CA LEU A 60 2.62 11.03 5.09
C LEU A 60 1.69 11.87 4.19
N ILE A 61 2.17 13.02 3.69
CA ILE A 61 1.42 13.85 2.74
C ILE A 61 1.20 13.09 1.43
N GLY A 62 2.25 12.44 0.90
CA GLY A 62 2.14 11.60 -0.29
C GLY A 62 1.16 10.45 -0.12
N GLY A 63 1.12 9.84 1.07
CA GLY A 63 0.09 8.85 1.43
C GLY A 63 -1.31 9.46 1.35
N GLY A 64 -1.55 10.62 1.97
CA GLY A 64 -2.85 11.31 1.85
C GLY A 64 -3.25 11.61 0.40
N VAL A 65 -2.30 11.96 -0.47
CA VAL A 65 -2.56 12.15 -1.90
C VAL A 65 -2.85 10.82 -2.62
N ALA A 66 -2.19 9.74 -2.23
CA ALA A 66 -2.41 8.40 -2.78
C ALA A 66 -3.83 7.87 -2.54
N CYS A 67 -4.55 8.38 -1.53
CA CYS A 67 -5.96 8.06 -1.33
C CYS A 67 -6.84 8.39 -2.56
N LEU A 68 -6.42 9.32 -3.43
CA LEU A 68 -7.13 9.61 -4.69
C LEU A 68 -7.11 8.42 -5.67
N PHE A 69 -6.28 7.40 -5.42
CA PHE A 69 -6.26 6.15 -6.17
C PHE A 69 -7.33 5.14 -5.70
N GLU A 70 -7.87 5.33 -4.49
CA GLU A 70 -8.90 4.45 -3.91
C GLU A 70 -10.10 4.21 -4.83
N PRO A 71 -10.72 5.23 -5.47
CA PRO A 71 -11.87 5.02 -6.34
C PRO A 71 -11.57 4.06 -7.49
N ILE A 72 -10.33 4.04 -7.98
CA ILE A 72 -9.91 3.17 -9.09
C ILE A 72 -9.81 1.74 -8.59
N VAL A 73 -9.07 1.51 -7.51
CA VAL A 73 -8.86 0.16 -6.99
C VAL A 73 -10.16 -0.44 -6.46
N ASP A 74 -11.02 0.34 -5.80
CA ASP A 74 -12.33 -0.12 -5.33
C ASP A 74 -13.25 -0.52 -6.48
N THR A 75 -13.22 0.25 -7.58
CA THR A 75 -13.97 -0.10 -8.80
C THR A 75 -13.49 -1.43 -9.36
N LEU A 76 -12.18 -1.59 -9.53
CA LEU A 76 -11.62 -2.75 -10.22
C LEU A 76 -11.60 -4.00 -9.32
N GLY A 77 -11.47 -3.79 -8.02
CA GLY A 77 -11.42 -4.79 -6.95
C GLY A 77 -12.78 -5.25 -6.45
N LEU A 78 -13.86 -4.59 -6.87
CA LEU A 78 -15.20 -4.76 -6.32
C LEU A 78 -15.20 -4.64 -4.79
N CYS A 79 -14.50 -3.63 -4.28
CA CYS A 79 -14.60 -3.17 -2.90
C CYS A 79 -15.65 -2.06 -2.84
N TYR A 80 -16.51 -2.11 -1.82
CA TYR A 80 -17.54 -1.12 -1.62
C TYR A 80 -17.49 -0.58 -0.19
N ILE A 81 -16.99 0.64 -0.06
CA ILE A 81 -17.14 1.44 1.15
C ILE A 81 -18.59 1.93 1.23
N ARG A 82 -19.20 1.77 2.41
CA ARG A 82 -20.61 2.14 2.60
C ARG A 82 -20.81 3.66 2.43
N GLU A 83 -21.93 4.06 1.83
CA GLU A 83 -22.19 5.46 1.46
C GLU A 83 -22.76 6.31 2.61
N GLY A 84 -22.69 7.63 2.50
CA GLY A 84 -23.34 8.53 3.46
C GLY A 84 -22.67 8.60 4.85
N ALA A 85 -21.35 8.37 4.91
CA ALA A 85 -20.57 8.54 6.13
C ALA A 85 -20.59 10.00 6.64
N VAL A 86 -20.54 10.19 7.96
CA VAL A 86 -20.51 11.53 8.57
C VAL A 86 -19.19 12.25 8.28
N THR A 87 -18.11 11.47 8.18
CA THR A 87 -16.74 11.93 7.95
C THR A 87 -16.31 11.80 6.49
N THR A 88 -17.25 11.83 5.54
CA THR A 88 -16.93 11.85 4.10
C THR A 88 -15.96 12.97 3.78
N THR A 89 -14.88 12.63 3.10
CA THR A 89 -13.79 13.54 2.77
C THR A 89 -13.79 13.96 1.30
N PHE A 90 -14.09 13.03 0.41
CA PHE A 90 -14.31 13.28 -1.00
C PHE A 90 -15.20 12.19 -1.60
N SER A 91 -15.74 12.47 -2.78
CA SER A 91 -16.52 11.51 -3.56
C SER A 91 -15.97 11.47 -4.98
N SER A 92 -15.87 10.28 -5.55
CA SER A 92 -15.37 10.07 -6.92
C SER A 92 -15.88 8.73 -7.47
N MET A 93 -16.05 8.65 -8.78
CA MET A 93 -16.54 7.46 -9.48
C MET A 93 -17.86 6.90 -8.91
N GLY A 94 -18.72 7.78 -8.39
CA GLY A 94 -20.01 7.42 -7.79
C GLY A 94 -19.94 6.86 -6.37
N ARG A 95 -18.81 7.01 -5.66
CA ARG A 95 -18.61 6.50 -4.30
C ARG A 95 -18.13 7.58 -3.35
N ASP A 96 -18.46 7.43 -2.08
CA ASP A 96 -18.06 8.30 -0.99
C ASP A 96 -16.90 7.69 -0.20
N PHE A 97 -15.91 8.52 0.13
CA PHE A 97 -14.71 8.07 0.85
C PHE A 97 -14.62 8.76 2.22
N PRO A 98 -14.87 8.03 3.32
CA PRO A 98 -14.78 8.53 4.68
C PRO A 98 -13.33 8.76 5.13
N LEU A 99 -13.17 9.49 6.23
CA LEU A 99 -11.88 9.89 6.75
C LEU A 99 -10.95 8.71 7.08
N PHE A 100 -11.50 7.57 7.49
CA PHE A 100 -10.68 6.39 7.81
C PHE A 100 -9.91 5.86 6.59
N ILE A 101 -10.43 6.01 5.37
CA ILE A 101 -9.73 5.62 4.14
C ILE A 101 -8.49 6.49 3.95
N ASN A 102 -8.65 7.82 4.06
CA ASN A 102 -7.51 8.75 4.03
C ASN A 102 -6.46 8.38 5.08
N PHE A 103 -6.89 8.02 6.29
CA PHE A 103 -5.95 7.61 7.34
C PHE A 103 -5.18 6.36 6.94
N VAL A 104 -5.85 5.32 6.43
CA VAL A 104 -5.17 4.13 5.88
C VAL A 104 -4.09 4.52 4.89
N TYR A 105 -4.38 5.36 3.91
CA TYR A 105 -3.38 5.72 2.91
C TYR A 105 -2.20 6.51 3.48
N ILE A 106 -2.46 7.45 4.40
CA ILE A 106 -1.41 8.25 5.06
C ILE A 106 -0.40 7.34 5.76
N TRP A 107 -0.87 6.39 6.56
CA TRP A 107 0.02 5.59 7.39
C TRP A 107 0.47 4.28 6.71
N TYR A 108 -0.40 3.58 5.96
CA TYR A 108 -0.09 2.33 5.27
C TYR A 108 0.82 2.62 4.06
N VAL A 109 0.35 3.38 3.08
CA VAL A 109 1.14 3.63 1.87
C VAL A 109 2.28 4.63 2.17
N GLY A 110 1.98 5.74 2.84
CA GLY A 110 2.98 6.75 3.18
C GLY A 110 3.93 6.32 4.30
N GLY A 111 3.38 5.99 5.47
CA GLY A 111 4.16 5.62 6.66
C GLY A 111 5.00 4.36 6.48
N LEU A 112 4.45 3.27 5.91
CA LEU A 112 5.25 2.07 5.64
C LEU A 112 6.27 2.29 4.52
N ALA A 113 6.03 3.18 3.55
CA ALA A 113 7.07 3.56 2.59
C ALA A 113 8.28 4.21 3.26
N TYR A 114 8.05 5.10 4.23
CA TYR A 114 9.14 5.66 5.04
C TYR A 114 9.87 4.58 5.82
N LEU A 115 9.14 3.64 6.42
CA LEU A 115 9.73 2.53 7.17
C LEU A 115 10.55 1.59 6.26
N ALA A 116 10.02 1.24 5.10
CA ALA A 116 10.70 0.43 4.09
C ALA A 116 11.99 1.12 3.64
N TYR A 117 11.93 2.42 3.29
CA TYR A 117 13.12 3.24 2.99
C TYR A 117 14.18 3.14 4.09
N ARG A 118 13.78 3.28 5.35
CA ARG A 118 14.71 3.22 6.50
C ARG A 118 15.34 1.84 6.63
N ILE A 119 14.57 0.77 6.46
CA ILE A 119 15.09 -0.61 6.51
C ILE A 119 16.07 -0.85 5.36
N TYR A 120 15.74 -0.43 4.14
CA TYR A 120 16.64 -0.55 2.99
C TYR A 120 17.94 0.24 3.19
N SER A 121 17.84 1.43 3.81
CA SER A 121 19.00 2.27 4.13
C SER A 121 19.96 1.62 5.13
N THR A 122 19.46 0.79 6.04
CA THR A 122 20.30 0.02 6.98
C THR A 122 21.00 -1.20 6.36
N GLY A 123 20.70 -1.51 5.10
CA GLY A 123 21.09 -2.75 4.44
C GLY A 123 20.11 -3.88 4.74
N VAL A 124 19.59 -4.50 3.69
CA VAL A 124 18.63 -5.60 3.78
C VAL A 124 19.07 -6.73 2.86
N THR A 125 18.89 -7.98 3.27
CA THR A 125 19.17 -9.14 2.40
C THR A 125 17.95 -9.44 1.54
N ARG A 126 18.13 -10.17 0.43
CA ARG A 126 16.99 -10.59 -0.42
C ARG A 126 15.95 -11.39 0.37
N LYS A 127 16.41 -12.29 1.27
CA LYS A 127 15.54 -13.03 2.18
C LYS A 127 14.74 -12.09 3.08
N ALA A 128 15.38 -11.05 3.62
CA ALA A 128 14.70 -10.07 4.47
C ALA A 128 13.67 -9.24 3.69
N VAL A 129 13.89 -8.92 2.42
CA VAL A 129 12.88 -8.25 1.56
C VAL A 129 11.60 -9.09 1.46
N PHE A 130 11.72 -10.40 1.23
CA PHE A 130 10.56 -11.32 1.23
C PHE A 130 9.92 -11.44 2.62
N GLN A 131 10.70 -11.40 3.70
CA GLN A 131 10.15 -11.39 5.06
C GLN A 131 9.36 -10.11 5.35
N LEU A 132 9.83 -8.95 4.89
CA LEU A 132 9.10 -7.68 5.00
C LEU A 132 7.76 -7.76 4.27
N TYR A 133 7.76 -8.29 3.04
CA TYR A 133 6.54 -8.55 2.30
C TYR A 133 5.54 -9.40 3.09
N VAL A 134 5.97 -10.55 3.62
CA VAL A 134 5.08 -11.44 4.39
C VAL A 134 4.59 -10.78 5.68
N ILE A 135 5.45 -10.05 6.38
CA ILE A 135 5.06 -9.29 7.59
C ILE A 135 3.98 -8.27 7.24
N ASP A 136 4.13 -7.56 6.14
CA ASP A 136 3.18 -6.56 5.68
C ASP A 136 1.83 -7.19 5.27
N VAL A 137 1.83 -8.35 4.59
CA VAL A 137 0.59 -9.12 4.33
C VAL A 137 -0.20 -9.34 5.63
N PHE A 138 0.48 -9.77 6.70
CA PHE A 138 -0.18 -10.02 8.00
C PHE A 138 -0.62 -8.73 8.71
N ILE A 139 0.18 -7.67 8.61
CA ILE A 139 -0.21 -6.34 9.09
C ILE A 139 -1.52 -5.95 8.40
N ASN A 140 -1.58 -6.08 7.08
CA ASN A 140 -2.73 -5.70 6.29
C ASN A 140 -4.00 -6.49 6.67
N ILE A 141 -3.88 -7.82 6.78
CA ILE A 141 -4.96 -8.69 7.29
C ILE A 141 -5.50 -8.18 8.63
N TRP A 142 -4.61 -7.82 9.57
CA TRP A 142 -5.00 -7.35 10.89
C TRP A 142 -5.74 -6.00 10.86
N LEU A 143 -5.43 -5.14 9.88
CA LEU A 143 -6.00 -3.80 9.79
C LEU A 143 -7.32 -3.76 9.07
N GLU A 144 -7.45 -4.57 8.02
CA GLU A 144 -8.66 -4.63 7.21
C GLU A 144 -9.76 -5.45 7.87
N SER A 145 -9.39 -6.54 8.56
CA SER A 145 -10.37 -7.45 9.15
C SER A 145 -11.37 -6.76 10.08
N PRO A 146 -10.99 -5.85 11.00
CA PRO A 146 -11.95 -5.13 11.83
C PRO A 146 -12.99 -4.34 11.01
N GLY A 147 -12.57 -3.63 9.95
CA GLY A 147 -13.47 -2.81 9.15
C GLY A 147 -14.50 -3.64 8.40
N VAL A 148 -14.06 -4.75 7.78
CA VAL A 148 -14.94 -5.70 7.10
C VAL A 148 -15.89 -6.39 8.09
N LEU A 149 -15.38 -6.89 9.21
CA LEU A 149 -16.19 -7.60 10.22
C LEU A 149 -17.22 -6.71 10.90
N MET A 150 -16.93 -5.41 11.05
CA MET A 150 -17.88 -4.41 11.54
C MET A 150 -18.85 -3.92 10.46
N GLY A 151 -18.62 -4.24 9.19
CA GLY A 151 -19.47 -3.86 8.07
C GLY A 151 -19.27 -2.44 7.54
N ALA A 152 -18.13 -1.80 7.84
CA ALA A 152 -17.78 -0.48 7.32
C ALA A 152 -17.58 -0.48 5.79
N TYR A 153 -17.18 -1.64 5.25
CA TYR A 153 -17.09 -1.89 3.82
C TYR A 153 -17.22 -3.39 3.53
N GLU A 154 -17.45 -3.73 2.28
CA GLU A 154 -17.54 -5.12 1.84
C GLU A 154 -16.94 -5.35 0.46
N TYR A 155 -16.51 -6.58 0.19
CA TYR A 155 -16.10 -7.00 -1.13
C TYR A 155 -17.22 -7.81 -1.79
N TYR A 156 -17.71 -7.33 -2.93
CA TYR A 156 -18.80 -7.96 -3.67
C TYR A 156 -18.27 -8.73 -4.88
N GLY A 157 -19.15 -9.53 -5.50
CA GLY A 157 -18.81 -10.39 -6.62
C GLY A 157 -18.06 -11.67 -6.24
N PRO A 158 -17.57 -12.44 -7.23
CA PRO A 158 -16.97 -13.76 -7.04
C PRO A 158 -15.52 -13.70 -6.51
N GLN A 159 -15.34 -13.13 -5.32
CA GLN A 159 -14.04 -12.89 -4.69
C GLN A 159 -13.29 -14.19 -4.32
N PRO A 160 -12.05 -14.41 -4.80
CA PRO A 160 -11.27 -15.57 -4.43
C PRO A 160 -10.70 -15.46 -3.02
N LEU A 161 -10.57 -16.59 -2.31
CA LEU A 161 -10.04 -16.65 -0.94
C LEU A 161 -10.74 -15.69 0.06
N ASN A 162 -12.03 -15.45 -0.12
CA ASN A 162 -12.82 -14.59 0.76
C ASN A 162 -13.43 -15.39 1.92
N PHE A 163 -12.68 -15.59 3.00
CA PHE A 163 -13.07 -16.46 4.11
C PHE A 163 -14.02 -15.81 5.13
N TRP A 164 -13.90 -14.50 5.37
CA TRP A 164 -14.71 -13.77 6.36
C TRP A 164 -15.20 -12.39 5.89
N GLY A 165 -15.22 -12.18 4.57
CA GLY A 165 -15.53 -10.89 3.95
C GLY A 165 -14.30 -10.18 3.38
N LEU A 166 -13.09 -10.57 3.79
CA LEU A 166 -11.82 -10.05 3.29
C LEU A 166 -11.20 -11.03 2.26
N PRO A 167 -11.10 -10.66 0.97
CA PRO A 167 -10.41 -11.46 -0.04
C PRO A 167 -8.91 -11.43 0.20
N LEU A 168 -8.32 -12.58 0.53
CA LEU A 168 -6.88 -12.63 0.85
C LEU A 168 -5.97 -12.36 -0.35
N TRP A 169 -6.52 -12.27 -1.56
CA TRP A 169 -5.73 -11.86 -2.71
C TRP A 169 -5.29 -10.39 -2.63
N TRP A 170 -6.15 -9.53 -2.07
CA TRP A 170 -5.96 -8.09 -1.96
C TRP A 170 -4.75 -7.76 -1.08
N VAL A 171 -4.71 -8.38 0.11
CA VAL A 171 -3.65 -8.20 1.10
C VAL A 171 -2.27 -8.71 0.63
N CYS A 172 -2.21 -9.53 -0.42
CA CYS A 172 -0.95 -9.94 -1.05
C CYS A 172 -0.46 -8.97 -2.13
N VAL A 173 -1.34 -8.16 -2.70
CA VAL A 173 -0.93 -7.09 -3.62
C VAL A 173 -0.44 -5.88 -2.84
N ASN A 174 -1.20 -5.50 -1.81
CA ASN A 174 -1.01 -4.23 -1.11
C ASN A 174 0.41 -3.94 -0.61
N PRO A 175 1.17 -4.91 -0.04
CA PRO A 175 2.55 -4.68 0.39
C PRO A 175 3.51 -4.20 -0.70
N VAL A 176 3.21 -4.50 -1.97
CA VAL A 176 4.04 -4.05 -3.09
C VAL A 176 4.04 -2.52 -3.19
N MET A 177 2.95 -1.84 -2.78
CA MET A 177 2.85 -0.37 -2.82
C MET A 177 3.89 0.32 -1.91
N PRO A 178 3.89 0.14 -0.57
CA PRO A 178 4.87 0.80 0.30
C PRO A 178 6.29 0.31 0.06
N MET A 179 6.49 -0.96 -0.32
CA MET A 179 7.82 -1.47 -0.67
C MET A 179 8.40 -0.79 -1.91
N THR A 180 7.57 -0.60 -2.95
CA THR A 180 7.97 0.12 -4.17
C THR A 180 8.25 1.59 -3.87
N ALA A 181 7.38 2.25 -3.10
CA ALA A 181 7.58 3.63 -2.67
C ALA A 181 8.88 3.78 -1.86
N GLY A 182 9.13 2.90 -0.89
CA GLY A 182 10.37 2.86 -0.12
C GLY A 182 11.61 2.64 -0.99
N ALA A 183 11.53 1.82 -2.04
CA ALA A 183 12.61 1.60 -2.99
C ALA A 183 12.89 2.84 -3.84
N LEU A 184 11.86 3.52 -4.34
CA LEU A 184 11.97 4.79 -5.05
C LEU A 184 12.66 5.84 -4.19
N ILE A 185 12.20 6.02 -2.94
CA ILE A 185 12.82 6.95 -1.99
C ILE A 185 14.28 6.56 -1.75
N TYR A 186 14.56 5.28 -1.48
CA TYR A 186 15.91 4.79 -1.18
C TYR A 186 16.91 5.06 -2.32
N ARG A 187 16.50 4.82 -3.56
CA ARG A 187 17.39 4.99 -4.73
C ARG A 187 17.47 6.43 -5.22
N LEU A 188 16.40 7.20 -5.12
CA LEU A 188 16.35 8.55 -5.69
C LEU A 188 16.70 9.65 -4.68
N SER A 189 16.59 9.43 -3.37
CA SER A 189 16.93 10.46 -2.36
C SER A 189 18.31 11.10 -2.54
N PRO A 190 19.40 10.37 -2.88
CA PRO A 190 20.70 10.98 -3.15
C PRO A 190 20.71 12.01 -4.30
N HIS A 191 19.73 11.93 -5.22
CA HIS A 191 19.58 12.81 -6.36
C HIS A 191 18.58 13.95 -6.12
N LEU A 192 17.99 14.04 -4.92
CA LEU A 192 16.93 14.99 -4.57
C LEU A 192 17.34 15.95 -3.44
N PRO A 193 18.44 16.73 -3.59
CA PRO A 193 18.85 17.66 -2.56
C PRO A 193 17.85 18.82 -2.39
N GLY A 194 17.69 19.28 -1.16
CA GLY A 194 16.87 20.45 -0.82
C GLY A 194 15.39 20.24 -1.12
N TRP A 195 14.77 21.21 -1.81
CA TRP A 195 13.33 21.19 -2.11
C TRP A 195 12.91 20.02 -3.00
N ARG A 196 13.82 19.45 -3.81
CA ARG A 196 13.54 18.31 -4.69
C ARG A 196 13.10 17.07 -3.91
N LEU A 197 13.46 16.98 -2.63
CA LEU A 197 12.97 15.91 -1.76
C LEU A 197 11.44 15.90 -1.63
N ALA A 198 10.77 17.03 -1.88
CA ALA A 198 9.30 17.09 -1.92
C ALA A 198 8.68 16.23 -3.05
N MET A 199 9.47 15.84 -4.07
CA MET A 199 9.02 14.89 -5.10
C MET A 199 8.60 13.53 -4.53
N VAL A 200 9.04 13.19 -3.31
CA VAL A 200 8.56 12.01 -2.58
C VAL A 200 7.03 12.01 -2.45
N ILE A 201 6.39 13.18 -2.33
CA ILE A 201 4.92 13.30 -2.31
C ILE A 201 4.30 12.67 -3.56
N ALA A 202 4.92 12.83 -4.72
CA ALA A 202 4.44 12.25 -5.98
C ALA A 202 4.84 10.77 -6.14
N PHE A 203 5.97 10.34 -5.57
CA PHE A 203 6.41 8.95 -5.66
C PHE A 203 5.46 7.97 -4.97
N ILE A 204 4.82 8.38 -3.86
CA ILE A 204 3.90 7.52 -3.13
C ILE A 204 2.68 7.10 -3.99
N PRO A 205 1.86 8.01 -4.56
CA PRO A 205 0.74 7.62 -5.43
C PRO A 205 1.19 6.93 -6.72
N MET A 206 2.36 7.27 -7.25
CA MET A 206 2.92 6.56 -8.41
C MET A 206 3.25 5.10 -8.06
N ALA A 207 3.85 4.85 -6.89
CA ALA A 207 4.19 3.52 -6.44
C ALA A 207 2.94 2.65 -6.22
N ASP A 208 1.86 3.25 -5.71
CA ASP A 208 0.56 2.61 -5.61
C ASP A 208 0.06 2.15 -6.99
N GLY A 209 -0.03 3.09 -7.95
CA GLY A 209 -0.45 2.76 -9.32
C GLY A 209 0.46 1.73 -10.00
N ILE A 210 1.77 1.78 -9.79
CA ILE A 210 2.73 0.78 -10.30
C ILE A 210 2.43 -0.59 -9.70
N ALA A 211 2.31 -0.68 -8.37
CA ALA A 211 2.13 -1.95 -7.67
C ALA A 211 0.81 -2.62 -8.06
N ASN A 212 -0.28 -1.87 -8.00
CA ASN A 212 -1.61 -2.36 -8.33
C ASN A 212 -1.72 -2.70 -9.83
N GLY A 213 -1.28 -1.81 -10.71
CA GLY A 213 -1.29 -2.04 -12.16
C GLY A 213 -0.42 -3.22 -12.60
N ALA A 214 0.73 -3.44 -11.95
CA ALA A 214 1.63 -4.55 -12.29
C ALA A 214 1.14 -5.92 -11.81
N THR A 215 0.35 -5.96 -10.72
CA THR A 215 0.07 -7.23 -10.02
C THR A 215 -1.41 -7.61 -9.98
N ALA A 216 -2.33 -6.66 -9.79
CA ALA A 216 -3.74 -6.94 -9.52
C ALA A 216 -4.62 -7.15 -10.77
N TRP A 217 -4.14 -6.72 -11.94
CA TRP A 217 -4.91 -6.76 -13.18
C TRP A 217 -5.54 -8.11 -13.54
N PRO A 218 -4.96 -9.30 -13.24
CA PRO A 218 -5.61 -10.57 -13.57
C PRO A 218 -6.90 -10.77 -12.77
N VAL A 219 -6.88 -10.53 -11.46
CA VAL A 219 -8.08 -10.66 -10.61
C VAL A 219 -9.09 -9.57 -10.95
N TRP A 220 -8.66 -8.32 -11.12
CA TRP A 220 -9.56 -7.25 -11.57
C TRP A 220 -10.29 -7.60 -12.86
N THR A 221 -9.58 -8.15 -13.84
CA THR A 221 -10.18 -8.61 -15.10
C THR A 221 -11.21 -9.72 -14.84
N ALA A 222 -10.86 -10.74 -14.05
CA ALA A 222 -11.76 -11.84 -13.76
C ALA A 222 -13.03 -11.38 -13.01
N LEU A 223 -12.89 -10.46 -12.05
CA LEU A 223 -14.00 -9.88 -11.30
C LEU A 223 -14.92 -9.04 -12.19
N ASN A 224 -14.35 -8.18 -13.04
CA ASN A 224 -15.13 -7.30 -13.91
C ASN A 224 -15.76 -8.03 -15.11
N LEU A 225 -15.28 -9.23 -15.46
CA LEU A 225 -15.97 -10.16 -16.36
C LEU A 225 -17.10 -10.94 -15.69
N ASN A 226 -17.32 -10.74 -14.38
CA ASN A 226 -18.20 -11.57 -13.56
C ASN A 226 -17.92 -13.07 -13.76
N ALA A 227 -16.63 -13.42 -13.83
CA ALA A 227 -16.20 -14.78 -14.10
C ALA A 227 -16.56 -15.72 -12.94
N SER A 228 -16.61 -17.03 -13.22
CA SER A 228 -16.89 -18.00 -12.16
C SER A 228 -15.83 -17.96 -11.06
N LEU A 229 -16.19 -18.41 -9.86
CA LEU A 229 -15.29 -18.47 -8.72
C LEU A 229 -14.01 -19.28 -9.03
N LEU A 230 -14.10 -20.32 -9.87
CA LEU A 230 -12.92 -21.07 -10.31
C LEU A 230 -11.95 -20.18 -11.10
N VAL A 231 -12.46 -19.36 -12.03
CA VAL A 231 -11.63 -18.45 -12.83
C VAL A 231 -10.99 -17.40 -11.94
N THR A 232 -11.71 -16.85 -10.96
CA THR A 232 -11.13 -15.86 -10.05
C THR A 232 -10.06 -16.46 -9.14
N HIS A 233 -10.18 -17.74 -8.73
CA HIS A 233 -9.11 -18.45 -8.02
C HIS A 233 -7.87 -18.67 -8.89
N LEU A 234 -8.03 -18.97 -10.18
CA LEU A 234 -6.90 -19.08 -11.12
C LEU A 234 -6.23 -17.71 -11.35
N ALA A 235 -7.03 -16.66 -11.52
CA ALA A 235 -6.52 -15.29 -11.66
C ALA A 235 -5.76 -14.83 -10.41
N TRP A 236 -6.21 -15.26 -9.22
CA TRP A 236 -5.49 -15.06 -7.97
C TRP A 236 -4.09 -15.68 -8.00
N LEU A 237 -3.93 -16.95 -8.44
CA LEU A 237 -2.62 -17.59 -8.51
C LEU A 237 -1.64 -16.81 -9.41
N VAL A 238 -2.14 -16.26 -10.52
CA VAL A 238 -1.36 -15.39 -11.40
C VAL A 238 -0.98 -14.09 -10.68
N THR A 239 -1.93 -13.46 -10.01
CA THR A 239 -1.73 -12.22 -9.23
C THR A 239 -0.69 -12.41 -8.12
N LEU A 240 -0.76 -13.52 -7.38
CA LEU A 240 0.25 -13.87 -6.37
C LEU A 240 1.63 -14.07 -7.01
N GLY A 241 1.69 -14.75 -8.16
CA GLY A 241 2.92 -14.89 -8.92
C GLY A 241 3.53 -13.53 -9.29
N LEU A 242 2.71 -12.61 -9.82
CA LEU A 242 3.14 -11.25 -10.17
C LEU A 242 3.59 -10.43 -8.94
N ALA A 243 2.89 -10.55 -7.82
CA ALA A 243 3.29 -9.89 -6.56
C ALA A 243 4.66 -10.41 -6.08
N LEU A 244 4.86 -11.73 -6.06
CA LEU A 244 6.14 -12.34 -5.70
C LEU A 244 7.26 -11.98 -6.69
N THR A 245 6.96 -11.90 -7.98
CA THR A 245 7.89 -11.41 -9.01
C THR A 245 8.24 -9.93 -8.78
N SER A 246 7.29 -9.11 -8.37
CA SER A 246 7.55 -7.70 -8.03
C SER A 246 8.46 -7.58 -6.82
N VAL A 247 8.22 -8.37 -5.76
CA VAL A 247 9.11 -8.46 -4.58
C VAL A 247 10.50 -8.96 -4.98
N TRP A 248 10.57 -9.94 -5.89
CA TRP A 248 11.83 -10.42 -6.45
C TRP A 248 12.60 -9.34 -7.20
N ILE A 249 11.94 -8.56 -8.07
CA ILE A 249 12.54 -7.42 -8.78
C ILE A 249 13.04 -6.38 -7.78
N LEU A 250 12.21 -5.98 -6.81
CA LEU A 250 12.58 -5.03 -5.77
C LEU A 250 13.83 -5.50 -5.00
N SER A 251 13.98 -6.80 -4.78
CA SER A 251 15.17 -7.33 -4.10
C SER A 251 16.48 -7.04 -4.83
N PHE A 252 16.51 -6.95 -6.17
CA PHE A 252 17.74 -6.51 -6.87
C PHE A 252 18.01 -5.02 -6.74
N VAL A 253 16.98 -4.23 -6.48
CA VAL A 253 17.08 -2.78 -6.36
C VAL A 253 17.57 -2.37 -4.97
N VAL A 254 17.11 -3.07 -3.93
CA VAL A 254 17.31 -2.64 -2.53
C VAL A 254 18.19 -3.57 -1.70
N ALA A 255 18.32 -4.85 -2.07
CA ALA A 255 19.08 -5.79 -1.25
C ALA A 255 20.59 -5.64 -1.43
N ARG A 256 21.32 -6.02 -0.40
CA ARG A 256 22.79 -6.11 -0.37
C ARG A 256 23.22 -7.54 -0.02
N PRO A 257 24.44 -7.94 -0.39
CA PRO A 257 25.05 -9.18 0.07
C PRO A 257 25.02 -9.31 1.61
N ASP A 258 24.90 -10.54 2.12
CA ASP A 258 24.73 -10.83 3.57
C ASP A 258 25.91 -10.36 4.44
N ASP A 259 27.10 -10.21 3.84
CA ASP A 259 28.31 -9.69 4.45
C ASP A 259 28.30 -8.15 4.59
N GLU A 260 27.54 -7.44 3.75
CA GLU A 260 27.40 -5.98 3.79
C GLU A 260 26.25 -5.48 4.69
N VAL A 261 25.45 -6.40 5.25
CA VAL A 261 24.32 -6.05 6.14
C VAL A 261 24.78 -5.88 7.58
N PHE A 262 24.82 -4.63 8.02
CA PHE A 262 25.32 -4.21 9.34
C PHE A 262 24.44 -4.67 10.51
N ILE A 263 23.12 -4.80 10.31
CA ILE A 263 22.18 -5.12 11.39
C ILE A 263 21.45 -6.42 11.07
N LYS A 264 21.84 -7.49 11.75
CA LYS A 264 21.31 -8.85 11.50
C LYS A 264 20.18 -9.26 12.46
N SER A 265 20.01 -8.59 13.60
CA SER A 265 18.96 -8.93 14.57
C SER A 265 17.63 -8.23 14.22
N LYS A 266 16.50 -8.95 14.28
CA LYS A 266 15.16 -8.40 14.01
C LYS A 266 14.82 -7.19 14.89
N VAL A 267 15.16 -7.28 16.18
CA VAL A 267 15.01 -6.18 17.15
C VAL A 267 15.93 -5.00 16.80
N GLY A 268 17.15 -5.27 16.32
CA GLY A 268 18.08 -4.25 15.87
C GLY A 268 17.56 -3.49 14.65
N VAL A 269 17.03 -4.20 13.65
CA VAL A 269 16.46 -3.59 12.44
C VAL A 269 15.26 -2.72 12.79
N LEU A 270 14.35 -3.22 13.64
CA LEU A 270 13.18 -2.45 14.08
C LEU A 270 13.58 -1.20 14.86
N LYS A 271 14.52 -1.33 15.81
CA LYS A 271 15.06 -0.18 16.56
C LYS A 271 15.75 0.83 15.64
N ALA A 272 16.54 0.37 14.67
CA ALA A 272 17.23 1.23 13.72
C ALA A 272 16.26 1.95 12.77
N ALA A 273 15.20 1.26 12.34
CA ALA A 273 14.18 1.83 11.47
C ALA A 273 13.34 2.90 12.19
N ILE A 274 13.00 2.69 13.46
CA ILE A 274 12.21 3.63 14.28
C ILE A 274 13.08 4.77 14.83
N PHE A 275 14.18 4.46 15.49
CA PHE A 275 14.97 5.43 16.27
C PHE A 275 16.21 5.96 15.56
N GLY A 276 16.63 5.31 14.46
CA GLY A 276 17.89 5.58 13.78
C GLY A 276 19.00 4.66 14.28
N THR A 277 19.98 4.39 13.43
CA THR A 277 21.25 3.82 13.86
C THR A 277 22.03 4.92 14.57
N GLY A 278 22.50 4.69 15.79
CA GLY A 278 23.53 5.55 16.37
C GLY A 278 24.74 5.52 15.42
N ALA A 279 25.21 6.70 15.03
CA ALA A 279 26.14 6.99 13.94
C ALA A 279 25.50 7.00 12.53
N GLN A 280 25.49 8.20 11.94
CA GLN A 280 25.33 8.43 10.51
C GLN A 280 26.50 7.75 9.79
N SER A 281 26.28 6.61 9.16
CA SER A 281 27.11 6.21 8.03
C SER A 281 26.47 6.79 6.77
N ALA A 282 27.16 7.75 6.17
CA ALA A 282 26.81 8.30 4.87
C ALA A 282 26.60 7.16 3.86
N PRO A 283 25.69 7.30 2.88
CA PRO A 283 25.65 6.37 1.76
C PRO A 283 27.03 6.30 1.11
N PRO A 284 27.52 5.10 0.74
CA PRO A 284 28.79 5.01 0.04
C PRO A 284 28.73 5.85 -1.23
N ALA A 285 29.71 6.74 -1.41
CA ALA A 285 29.87 7.49 -2.63
C ALA A 285 29.88 6.49 -3.79
N MET A 286 28.96 6.66 -4.76
CA MET A 286 29.06 5.92 -6.01
C MET A 286 30.43 6.22 -6.59
N ALA A 287 31.27 5.19 -6.70
CA ALA A 287 32.55 5.29 -7.37
C ALA A 287 32.30 5.83 -8.77
N GLY A 288 32.73 7.06 -9.01
CA GLY A 288 32.71 7.65 -10.33
C GLY A 288 33.56 6.80 -11.25
N SER A 289 32.94 6.17 -12.24
CA SER A 289 33.65 5.66 -13.40
C SER A 289 33.99 6.85 -14.29
N HIS A 290 35.14 7.47 -14.03
CA HIS A 290 35.89 8.14 -15.08
C HIS A 290 36.51 7.07 -15.96
N SER A 291 35.98 6.89 -17.17
CA SER A 291 36.65 6.44 -18.40
C SER A 291 35.68 6.63 -19.55
#